data_AF-A0AB38WQP8-F1
#
_entry.id   AF-A0AB38WQP8-F1
#
_cell.length_a   1.000
_cell.length_b   1.000
_cell.length_c   1.000
_cell.angle_alpha   90.00
_cell.angle_beta   90.00
_cell.angle_gamma   90.00
#
_symmetry.space_group_name_H-M   'P 1'
#
loop_
_entity.id
_entity.type
_entity.pdbx_description
1 polymer ?
#
loop_
_entity_poly.entity_id
_entity_poly.type
_entity_poly.pdbx_seq_one_letter_code
_entity_poly.pdbx_strand_id
1 'polypeptide(L)'
;MRKHFAINMPALRFARNALVFSLLGLIPVLLAYVILTPGFGTLLLGGGPPLSRFLRQVVTNGLPVAFLLNYVSFFLFAWIVATPGRSYKLSFIVLADLPVRVLGFVGLHALIYVLSADWFGSFGGSRASALRVVAPTLVRSFLFENISGVYLYATLVSALPLYVTAVENSEGLGQLAKAFPGRSGSVLFAFVIFAFYIFAMTAFAALLVWWGKA
;
A
#
# COMPACT_ATOMS: atom_id res chain seq x y z
N MET A 1 -10.37 -10.92 -8.70
CA MET A 1 -9.40 -11.43 -7.69
C MET A 1 -9.35 -12.96 -7.54
N ARG A 2 -10.47 -13.69 -7.45
CA ARG A 2 -10.46 -15.16 -7.18
C ARG A 2 -9.65 -16.01 -8.18
N LYS A 3 -9.54 -15.59 -9.45
CA LYS A 3 -8.71 -16.28 -10.47
C LYS A 3 -7.20 -16.05 -10.29
N HIS A 4 -6.82 -14.98 -9.59
CA HIS A 4 -5.42 -14.58 -9.41
C HIS A 4 -4.87 -14.93 -8.03
N PHE A 5 -5.73 -15.06 -7.01
CA PHE A 5 -5.34 -15.37 -5.64
C PHE A 5 -6.30 -16.39 -5.05
N ALA A 6 -5.76 -17.57 -4.72
CA ALA A 6 -6.46 -18.67 -4.06
C ALA A 6 -5.48 -19.38 -3.11
N ILE A 7 -5.97 -19.87 -1.97
CA ILE A 7 -5.10 -20.45 -0.92
C ILE A 7 -4.44 -21.76 -1.36
N ASN A 8 -5.07 -22.49 -2.28
CA ASN A 8 -4.57 -23.73 -2.85
C ASN A 8 -3.73 -23.51 -4.12
N MET A 9 -3.41 -22.26 -4.47
CA MET A 9 -2.56 -21.93 -5.60
C MET A 9 -1.08 -22.21 -5.27
N PRO A 10 -0.25 -22.67 -6.22
CA PRO A 10 1.19 -22.78 -6.00
C PRO A 10 1.81 -21.44 -5.55
N ALA A 11 2.66 -21.49 -4.51
CA ALA A 11 3.24 -20.29 -3.88
C ALA A 11 3.96 -19.37 -4.88
N LEU A 12 4.71 -19.95 -5.82
CA LEU A 12 5.41 -19.17 -6.85
C LEU A 12 4.44 -18.41 -7.77
N ARG A 13 3.29 -19.01 -8.11
CA ARG A 13 2.27 -18.37 -8.94
C ARG A 13 1.58 -17.23 -8.17
N PHE A 14 1.31 -17.45 -6.88
CA PHE A 14 0.78 -16.43 -5.99
C PHE A 14 1.74 -15.24 -5.87
N ALA A 15 3.02 -15.52 -5.58
CA ALA A 15 4.07 -14.51 -5.50
C ALA A 15 4.22 -13.73 -6.81
N ARG A 16 4.24 -14.42 -7.97
CA ARG A 16 4.30 -13.76 -9.27
C ARG A 16 3.11 -12.81 -9.48
N ASN A 17 1.89 -13.24 -9.15
CA ASN A 17 0.71 -12.39 -9.29
C ASN A 17 0.77 -11.18 -8.34
N ALA A 18 1.19 -11.38 -7.09
CA ALA A 18 1.38 -10.27 -6.14
C ALA A 18 2.45 -9.27 -6.64
N LEU A 19 3.54 -9.75 -7.25
CA LEU A 19 4.58 -8.92 -7.84
C LEU A 19 4.03 -8.08 -9.00
N VAL A 20 3.28 -8.69 -9.93
CA VAL A 20 2.65 -7.98 -11.05
C VAL A 20 1.70 -6.90 -10.56
N PHE A 21 0.82 -7.22 -9.60
CA PHE A 21 -0.09 -6.22 -9.02
C PHE A 21 0.65 -5.10 -8.28
N SER A 22 1.78 -5.42 -7.66
CA SER A 22 2.63 -4.42 -7.00
C SER A 22 3.27 -3.48 -8.01
N LEU A 23 3.76 -3.99 -9.14
CA LEU A 23 4.29 -3.16 -10.23
C LEU A 23 3.20 -2.26 -10.84
N LEU A 24 2.01 -2.83 -11.10
CA LEU A 24 0.87 -2.08 -11.64
C LEU A 24 0.38 -0.98 -10.69
N GLY A 25 0.48 -1.18 -9.37
CA GLY A 25 0.19 -0.14 -8.38
C GLY A 25 1.33 0.88 -8.23
N LEU A 26 2.58 0.42 -8.29
CA LEU A 26 3.76 1.23 -8.02
C LEU A 26 4.07 2.23 -9.15
N ILE A 27 3.98 1.81 -10.41
CA ILE A 27 4.29 2.66 -11.57
C ILE A 27 3.44 3.95 -11.58
N PRO A 28 2.09 3.91 -11.53
CA PRO A 28 1.29 5.15 -11.60
C PRO A 28 1.53 6.07 -10.40
N VAL A 29 1.73 5.51 -9.21
CA VAL A 29 1.97 6.31 -7.99
C VAL A 29 3.37 6.94 -8.01
N LEU A 30 4.38 6.23 -8.53
CA LEU A 30 5.72 6.80 -8.75
C LEU A 30 5.66 7.95 -9.76
N LEU A 31 4.94 7.78 -10.87
CA LEU A 31 4.77 8.85 -11.86
C LEU A 31 4.09 10.06 -11.23
N ALA A 32 3.03 9.85 -10.46
CA ALA A 32 2.38 10.93 -9.71
C ALA A 32 3.35 11.63 -8.76
N TYR A 33 4.16 10.88 -8.01
CA TYR A 33 5.16 11.46 -7.10
C TYR A 33 6.20 12.31 -7.83
N VAL A 34 6.72 11.83 -8.97
CA VAL A 34 7.69 12.57 -9.79
C VAL A 34 7.10 13.86 -10.35
N ILE A 35 5.84 13.82 -10.80
CA ILE A 35 5.14 14.99 -11.35
C ILE A 35 4.80 16.00 -10.25
N LEU A 36 4.36 15.53 -9.09
CA LEU A 36 3.91 16.37 -7.98
C LEU A 36 5.07 16.95 -7.15
N THR A 37 6.28 16.40 -7.28
CA THR A 37 7.46 16.90 -6.56
C THR A 37 8.19 17.96 -7.40
N PRO A 38 8.16 19.25 -7.00
CA PRO A 38 8.73 20.34 -7.79
C PRO A 38 10.21 20.11 -8.11
N GLY A 39 10.58 20.25 -9.39
CA GLY A 39 11.97 20.10 -9.85
C GLY A 39 12.53 18.66 -9.84
N PHE A 40 11.77 17.67 -9.37
CA PHE A 40 12.26 16.29 -9.29
C PHE A 40 12.28 15.61 -10.66
N GLY A 41 11.24 15.83 -11.48
CA GLY A 41 11.20 15.33 -12.85
C GLY A 41 12.37 15.83 -13.70
N THR A 42 12.70 17.12 -13.64
CA THR A 42 13.84 17.70 -14.37
C THR A 42 15.17 17.14 -13.88
N LEU A 43 15.34 16.93 -12.56
CA LEU A 43 16.50 16.28 -11.98
C LEU A 43 16.70 14.84 -12.51
N LEU A 44 15.61 14.07 -12.65
CA LEU A 44 15.66 12.70 -13.15
C LEU A 44 15.90 12.64 -14.67
N LEU A 45 15.32 13.57 -15.43
CA LEU A 45 15.52 13.68 -16.89
C LEU A 45 16.97 14.03 -17.25
N GLY A 46 17.69 14.73 -16.35
CA GLY A 46 19.13 14.95 -16.46
C GLY A 46 19.97 13.66 -16.40
N GLY A 47 19.38 12.52 -16.04
CA GLY A 47 20.04 11.22 -16.02
C GLY A 47 21.09 11.07 -14.91
N GLY A 48 22.09 10.24 -15.16
CA GLY A 48 23.28 10.11 -14.30
C GLY A 48 23.02 9.57 -12.88
N PRO A 49 23.84 9.99 -11.89
CA PRO A 49 23.75 9.49 -10.52
C PRO A 49 22.38 9.68 -9.82
N PRO A 50 21.65 10.81 -9.98
CA PRO A 50 20.32 10.97 -9.40
C PRO A 50 19.33 9.91 -9.87
N LEU A 51 19.26 9.66 -11.18
CA LEU A 51 18.37 8.65 -11.76
C LEU A 51 18.75 7.24 -11.28
N SER A 52 20.04 6.90 -11.30
CA SER A 52 20.52 5.58 -10.84
C SER A 52 20.18 5.32 -9.36
N ARG A 53 20.38 6.31 -8.48
CA ARG A 53 20.01 6.19 -7.06
C ARG A 53 18.51 6.07 -6.86
N PHE A 54 17.71 6.84 -7.61
CA PHE A 54 16.26 6.76 -7.55
C PHE A 54 15.74 5.38 -7.99
N LEU A 55 16.19 4.89 -9.15
CA LEU A 55 15.80 3.56 -9.63
C LEU A 55 16.25 2.46 -8.68
N ARG A 56 17.48 2.54 -8.16
CA ARG A 56 17.96 1.60 -7.14
C ARG A 56 17.06 1.63 -5.91
N GLN A 57 16.75 2.81 -5.38
CA GLN A 57 15.86 2.96 -4.23
C GLN A 57 14.47 2.36 -4.49
N VAL A 58 13.90 2.57 -5.67
CA VAL A 58 12.63 1.96 -6.08
C VAL A 58 12.74 0.43 -6.14
N VAL A 59 13.77 -0.12 -6.77
CA VAL A 59 13.91 -1.56 -7.00
C VAL A 59 14.31 -2.32 -5.74
N THR A 60 15.22 -1.78 -4.93
CA THR A 60 15.78 -2.49 -3.77
C THR A 60 15.06 -2.20 -2.46
N ASN A 61 14.17 -1.21 -2.41
CA ASN A 61 13.40 -0.88 -1.22
C ASN A 61 11.90 -0.82 -1.54
N GLY A 62 11.51 0.06 -2.47
CA GLY A 62 10.10 0.29 -2.78
C GLY A 62 9.32 -0.92 -3.26
N LEU A 63 9.85 -1.62 -4.26
CA LEU A 63 9.23 -2.82 -4.83
C LEU A 63 9.14 -3.95 -3.80
N PRO A 64 10.20 -4.30 -3.04
CA PRO A 64 10.10 -5.26 -1.94
C PRO A 64 9.04 -4.92 -0.90
N VAL A 65 8.97 -3.66 -0.45
CA VAL A 65 7.97 -3.21 0.53
C VAL A 65 6.56 -3.37 -0.03
N ALA A 66 6.29 -2.85 -1.22
CA ALA A 66 4.99 -2.95 -1.86
C ALA A 66 4.59 -4.42 -2.11
N PHE A 67 5.55 -5.23 -2.57
CA PHE A 67 5.36 -6.67 -2.79
C PHE A 67 4.97 -7.41 -1.53
N LEU A 68 5.71 -7.24 -0.43
CA LEU A 68 5.46 -7.96 0.83
C LEU A 68 4.09 -7.59 1.41
N LEU A 69 3.76 -6.30 1.42
CA LEU A 69 2.45 -5.85 1.92
C LEU A 69 1.30 -6.37 1.06
N ASN A 70 1.43 -6.28 -0.27
CA ASN A 70 0.43 -6.83 -1.18
C ASN A 70 0.31 -8.35 -1.05
N TYR A 71 1.43 -9.06 -0.90
CA TYR A 71 1.43 -10.51 -0.71
C TYR A 71 0.62 -10.88 0.53
N VAL A 72 0.91 -10.26 1.68
CA VAL A 72 0.20 -10.50 2.95
C VAL A 72 -1.28 -10.16 2.82
N SER A 73 -1.63 -8.98 2.30
CA SER A 73 -3.03 -8.57 2.14
C SER A 73 -3.80 -9.48 1.18
N PHE A 74 -3.22 -9.85 0.04
CA PHE A 74 -3.88 -10.76 -0.91
C PHE A 74 -3.98 -12.18 -0.35
N PHE A 75 -3.03 -12.61 0.47
CA PHE A 75 -3.09 -13.92 1.12
C PHE A 75 -4.21 -13.97 2.15
N LEU A 76 -4.31 -12.94 2.99
CA LEU A 76 -5.43 -12.79 3.94
C LEU A 76 -6.77 -12.76 3.21
N PHE A 77 -6.86 -12.03 2.09
CA PHE A 77 -8.06 -12.05 1.25
C PHE A 77 -8.37 -13.45 0.72
N ALA A 78 -7.39 -14.16 0.16
CA ALA A 78 -7.58 -15.52 -0.34
C ALA A 78 -8.02 -16.50 0.77
N TRP A 79 -7.47 -16.35 1.97
CA TRP A 79 -7.85 -17.13 3.15
C TRP A 79 -9.28 -16.85 3.61
N ILE A 80 -9.67 -15.58 3.69
CA ILE A 80 -11.05 -15.17 4.03
C ILE A 80 -12.03 -15.77 3.02
N VAL A 81 -11.74 -15.66 1.72
CA VAL A 81 -12.60 -16.16 0.65
C VAL A 81 -12.67 -17.70 0.62
N ALA A 82 -11.62 -18.39 1.05
CA ALA A 82 -11.58 -19.85 1.04
C ALA A 82 -12.32 -20.52 2.23
N THR A 83 -12.73 -19.75 3.25
CA THR A 83 -13.34 -20.32 4.48
C THR A 83 -14.86 -20.48 4.32
N PRO A 84 -15.42 -21.70 4.24
CA PRO A 84 -16.86 -21.93 4.08
C PRO A 84 -17.64 -21.50 5.34
N GLY A 85 -18.87 -20.98 5.18
CA GLY A 85 -19.78 -20.67 6.29
C GLY A 85 -19.59 -19.31 6.96
N ARG A 86 -18.53 -18.55 6.65
CA ARG A 86 -18.47 -17.12 6.99
C ARG A 86 -19.30 -16.34 5.99
N SER A 87 -20.37 -15.68 6.45
CA SER A 87 -21.08 -14.70 5.62
C SER A 87 -20.07 -13.67 5.10
N TYR A 88 -20.06 -13.48 3.78
CA TYR A 88 -19.16 -12.58 3.07
C TYR A 88 -19.47 -11.12 3.44
N LYS A 89 -19.10 -10.69 4.64
CA LYS A 89 -19.28 -9.31 5.05
C LYS A 89 -18.16 -8.51 4.41
N LEU A 90 -18.50 -7.82 3.33
CA LEU A 90 -17.68 -6.77 2.70
C LEU A 90 -16.98 -5.89 3.73
N SER A 91 -17.69 -5.54 4.80
CA SER A 91 -17.15 -4.76 5.91
C SER A 91 -15.91 -5.40 6.53
N PHE A 92 -15.82 -6.72 6.69
CA PHE A 92 -14.63 -7.33 7.29
C PHE A 92 -13.40 -7.22 6.39
N ILE A 93 -13.56 -7.42 5.08
CA ILE A 93 -12.45 -7.31 4.12
C ILE A 93 -11.95 -5.86 4.04
N VAL A 94 -12.86 -4.90 3.94
CA VAL A 94 -12.53 -3.47 3.87
C VAL A 94 -12.06 -2.95 5.24
N LEU A 95 -12.59 -3.41 6.36
CA LEU A 95 -12.12 -2.94 7.67
C LEU A 95 -10.75 -3.54 8.04
N ALA A 96 -10.41 -4.73 7.56
CA ALA A 96 -9.14 -5.37 7.87
C ALA A 96 -7.99 -4.95 6.93
N ASP A 97 -8.27 -4.66 5.65
CA ASP A 97 -7.21 -4.42 4.66
C ASP A 97 -6.36 -3.18 4.98
N LEU A 98 -6.98 -2.04 5.31
CA LEU A 98 -6.23 -0.83 5.66
C LEU A 98 -5.35 -1.02 6.92
N PRO A 99 -5.84 -1.54 8.06
CA PRO A 99 -4.99 -1.84 9.21
C PRO A 99 -3.84 -2.78 8.89
N VAL A 100 -4.06 -3.84 8.11
CA VAL A 100 -2.99 -4.77 7.70
C VAL A 100 -1.90 -4.04 6.93
N ARG A 101 -2.28 -3.19 5.96
CA ARG A 101 -1.31 -2.43 5.16
C ARG A 101 -0.58 -1.40 5.99
N VAL A 102 -1.30 -0.64 6.81
CA VAL A 102 -0.71 0.42 7.65
C VAL A 102 0.21 -0.18 8.70
N LEU A 103 -0.27 -1.13 9.51
CA LEU A 103 0.54 -1.76 10.56
C LEU A 103 1.69 -2.57 9.95
N GLY A 104 1.45 -3.27 8.84
CA GLY A 104 2.51 -3.97 8.11
C GLY A 104 3.58 -3.00 7.60
N PHE A 105 3.17 -1.85 7.05
CA PHE A 105 4.08 -0.82 6.56
C PHE A 105 4.91 -0.21 7.69
N VAL A 106 4.28 0.11 8.83
CA VAL A 106 4.94 0.58 10.06
C VAL A 106 5.95 -0.46 10.56
N GLY A 107 5.51 -1.70 10.76
CA GLY A 107 6.35 -2.78 11.27
C GLY A 107 7.52 -3.08 10.35
N LEU A 108 7.30 -3.10 9.04
CA LEU A 108 8.36 -3.34 8.06
C LEU A 108 9.40 -2.20 8.06
N HIS A 109 8.98 -0.93 8.14
CA HIS A 109 9.92 0.19 8.24
C HIS A 109 10.71 0.16 9.55
N ALA A 110 10.05 -0.10 10.67
CA ALA A 110 10.72 -0.24 11.96
C ALA A 110 11.77 -1.37 11.91
N LEU A 111 11.42 -2.53 11.35
CA LEU A 111 12.33 -3.65 11.17
C LEU A 111 13.51 -3.28 10.28
N ILE A 112 13.26 -2.70 9.10
CA ILE A 112 14.32 -2.28 8.17
C ILE A 112 15.27 -1.29 8.85
N TYR A 113 14.75 -0.33 9.62
CA TYR A 113 15.58 0.67 10.30
C TYR A 113 16.43 0.07 11.41
N VAL A 114 15.86 -0.84 12.21
CA VAL A 114 16.60 -1.57 13.25
C VAL A 114 17.70 -2.43 12.62
N LEU A 115 17.38 -3.22 11.59
CA LEU A 115 18.38 -4.03 10.89
C LEU A 115 19.46 -3.15 10.22
N SER A 116 19.08 -1.98 9.71
CA SER A 116 20.04 -1.04 9.13
C SER A 116 20.98 -0.43 10.17
N ALA A 117 20.49 -0.22 11.40
CA ALA A 117 21.33 0.21 12.52
C ALA A 117 22.33 -0.89 12.90
N ASP A 118 21.85 -2.12 13.03
CA ASP A 118 22.68 -3.27 13.44
C ASP A 118 23.73 -3.66 12.39
N TRP A 119 23.36 -3.71 11.10
CA TRP A 119 24.22 -4.24 10.05
C TRP A 119 25.06 -3.19 9.32
N PHE A 120 24.56 -1.96 9.23
CA PHE A 120 25.22 -0.90 8.45
C PHE A 120 25.64 0.29 9.32
N GLY A 121 25.45 0.24 10.64
CA GLY A 121 25.73 1.36 11.54
C GLY A 121 24.84 2.59 11.28
N SER A 122 23.71 2.42 10.59
CA SER A 122 22.77 3.52 10.33
C SER A 122 22.24 4.08 11.65
N PHE A 123 21.85 5.36 11.68
CA PHE A 123 21.39 6.03 12.91
C PHE A 123 22.42 6.00 14.06
N GLY A 124 23.71 5.93 13.72
CA GLY A 124 24.81 5.79 14.69
C GLY A 124 24.87 4.42 15.36
N GLY A 125 24.29 3.38 14.74
CA GLY A 125 24.21 2.02 15.29
C GLY A 125 23.17 1.83 16.40
N SER A 126 22.36 2.85 16.70
CA SER A 126 21.37 2.80 17.79
C SER A 126 19.99 2.41 17.29
N ARG A 127 19.49 1.25 17.75
CA ARG A 127 18.09 0.82 17.52
C ARG A 127 17.07 1.83 18.05
N ALA A 128 17.36 2.47 19.19
CA ALA A 128 16.47 3.48 19.77
C ALA A 128 16.38 4.73 18.86
N SER A 129 17.52 5.18 18.32
CA SER A 129 17.55 6.28 17.35
C SER A 129 16.82 5.89 16.05
N ALA A 130 17.00 4.65 15.59
CA ALA A 130 16.30 4.10 14.43
C ALA A 130 14.78 4.10 14.61
N LEU A 131 14.27 3.68 15.78
CA LEU A 131 12.83 3.66 16.06
C LEU A 131 12.24 5.07 16.22
N ARG A 132 13.00 6.03 16.76
CA ARG A 132 12.55 7.44 16.92
C ARG A 132 12.19 8.10 15.59
N VAL A 133 12.85 7.72 14.50
CA VAL A 133 12.60 8.32 13.17
C VAL A 133 11.47 7.62 12.40
N VAL A 134 10.92 6.51 12.92
CA VAL A 134 9.82 5.78 12.26
C VAL A 134 8.56 6.64 12.25
N ALA A 135 8.11 7.13 13.41
CA ALA A 135 6.90 7.96 13.50
C ALA A 135 6.90 9.19 12.57
N PRO A 136 7.95 10.05 12.54
CA PRO A 136 7.97 11.20 11.62
C PRO A 136 8.06 10.77 10.14
N THR A 137 8.74 9.67 9.83
CA THR A 137 8.74 9.11 8.47
C THR A 137 7.34 8.66 8.04
N LEU A 138 6.58 8.04 8.94
CA LEU A 138 5.23 7.57 8.68
C LEU A 138 4.24 8.73 8.46
N VAL A 139 4.32 9.77 9.28
CA VAL A 139 3.52 10.99 9.09
C VAL A 139 3.73 11.55 7.69
N ARG A 140 4.99 11.75 7.29
CA ARG A 140 5.32 12.21 5.93
C ARG A 140 4.85 11.22 4.85
N SER A 141 4.90 9.91 5.11
CA SER A 141 4.43 8.88 4.18
C SER A 141 2.91 8.97 3.98
N PHE A 142 2.14 9.19 5.04
CA PHE A 142 0.68 9.33 5.00
C PHE A 142 0.21 10.64 4.38
N LEU A 143 1.07 11.66 4.38
CA LEU A 143 0.87 12.92 3.67
C LEU A 143 1.41 12.89 2.23
N PHE A 144 1.95 11.76 1.78
CA PHE A 144 2.56 11.59 0.46
C PHE A 144 3.76 12.53 0.18
N GLU A 145 4.48 12.92 1.23
CA GLU A 145 5.59 13.88 1.17
C GLU A 145 6.96 13.21 0.97
N ASN A 146 7.03 11.88 0.99
CA ASN A 146 8.28 11.14 0.82
C ASN A 146 8.09 9.88 -0.03
N ILE A 147 9.21 9.30 -0.45
CA ILE A 147 9.21 8.11 -1.30
C ILE A 147 8.60 6.87 -0.61
N SER A 148 8.68 6.78 0.73
CA SER A 148 8.02 5.71 1.48
C SER A 148 6.49 5.78 1.36
N GLY A 149 5.93 7.00 1.29
CA GLY A 149 4.51 7.23 0.98
C GLY A 149 4.11 6.66 -0.37
N VAL A 150 4.97 6.78 -1.38
CA VAL A 150 4.73 6.15 -2.70
C VAL A 150 4.50 4.65 -2.58
N TYR A 151 5.30 3.97 -1.76
CA TYR A 151 5.19 2.52 -1.60
C TYR A 151 3.89 2.14 -0.90
N LEU A 152 3.49 2.89 0.13
CA LEU A 152 2.22 2.67 0.83
C LEU A 152 1.02 2.88 -0.10
N TYR A 153 0.98 4.00 -0.81
CA TYR A 153 -0.11 4.33 -1.74
C TYR A 153 -0.15 3.36 -2.93
N ALA A 154 1.00 2.89 -3.42
CA ALA A 154 1.07 1.83 -4.42
C ALA A 154 0.31 0.58 -3.97
N THR A 155 0.42 0.20 -2.69
CA THR A 155 -0.32 -0.95 -2.15
C THR A 155 -1.84 -0.72 -2.14
N LEU A 156 -2.29 0.52 -1.91
CA LEU A 156 -3.72 0.88 -1.98
C LEU A 156 -4.25 0.82 -3.41
N VAL A 157 -3.46 1.28 -4.39
CA VAL A 157 -3.80 1.18 -5.82
C VAL A 157 -3.86 -0.28 -6.26
N SER A 158 -2.90 -1.10 -5.84
CA SER A 158 -2.90 -2.56 -6.10
C SER A 158 -4.15 -3.26 -5.54
N ALA A 159 -4.80 -2.69 -4.52
CA ALA A 159 -5.99 -3.23 -3.88
C ALA A 159 -7.31 -2.88 -4.60
N LEU A 160 -7.32 -1.97 -5.57
CA LEU A 160 -8.57 -1.57 -6.27
C LEU A 160 -9.36 -2.78 -6.81
N PRO A 161 -8.75 -3.78 -7.48
CA PRO A 161 -9.49 -4.94 -7.96
C PRO A 161 -10.06 -5.83 -6.84
N LEU A 162 -9.46 -5.77 -5.64
CA LEU A 162 -9.97 -6.39 -4.42
C LEU A 162 -11.25 -5.70 -3.97
N TYR A 163 -11.26 -4.38 -3.88
CA TYR A 163 -12.47 -3.64 -3.50
C TYR A 163 -13.59 -3.83 -4.52
N VAL A 164 -13.29 -3.84 -5.83
CA VAL A 164 -14.28 -4.15 -6.86
C VAL A 164 -14.92 -5.52 -6.61
N THR A 165 -14.10 -6.54 -6.39
CA THR A 165 -14.59 -7.91 -6.10
C THR A 165 -15.41 -7.92 -4.81
N ALA A 166 -14.98 -7.20 -3.78
CA ALA A 166 -15.66 -7.16 -2.50
C ALA A 166 -17.05 -6.50 -2.64
N VAL A 167 -17.14 -5.37 -3.36
CA VAL A 167 -18.41 -4.66 -3.63
C VAL A 167 -19.37 -5.55 -4.41
N GLU A 168 -18.90 -6.21 -5.48
CA GLU A 168 -19.71 -7.11 -6.31
C GLU A 168 -20.36 -8.25 -5.50
N ASN A 169 -19.71 -8.71 -4.44
CA ASN A 169 -20.17 -9.83 -3.61
C ASN A 169 -20.90 -9.39 -2.34
N SER A 170 -21.17 -8.10 -2.17
CA SER A 170 -21.83 -7.55 -0.99
C SER A 170 -23.34 -7.43 -1.18
N GLU A 171 -24.10 -7.72 -0.13
CA GLU A 171 -25.58 -7.68 -0.20
C GLU A 171 -26.12 -6.25 -0.39
N GLY A 172 -25.58 -5.26 0.32
CA GLY A 172 -26.02 -3.86 0.24
C GLY A 172 -25.37 -3.08 -0.90
N LEU A 173 -24.05 -2.84 -0.80
CA LEU A 173 -23.31 -2.04 -1.80
C LEU A 173 -23.34 -2.68 -3.19
N GLY A 174 -23.42 -4.01 -3.29
CA GLY A 174 -23.55 -4.71 -4.56
C GLY A 174 -24.90 -4.48 -5.24
N GLN A 175 -25.99 -4.33 -4.48
CA GLN A 175 -27.29 -3.93 -5.05
C GLN A 175 -27.25 -2.49 -5.56
N LEU A 176 -26.66 -1.57 -4.79
CA LEU A 176 -26.49 -0.18 -5.23
C LEU A 176 -25.59 -0.09 -6.48
N ALA A 177 -24.53 -0.90 -6.55
CA ALA A 177 -23.63 -0.94 -7.69
C ALA A 177 -24.32 -1.40 -9.00
N LYS A 178 -25.37 -2.24 -8.89
CA LYS A 178 -26.15 -2.72 -10.05
C LYS A 178 -27.02 -1.63 -10.70
N ALA A 179 -27.19 -0.48 -10.06
CA ALA A 179 -27.85 0.67 -10.67
C ALA A 179 -27.08 1.23 -11.88
N PHE A 180 -25.79 0.90 -12.00
CA PHE A 180 -24.94 1.30 -13.11
C PHE A 180 -24.73 0.14 -14.10
N PRO A 181 -24.52 0.42 -15.40
CA PRO A 181 -24.31 -0.62 -16.40
C PRO A 181 -22.98 -1.37 -16.17
N GLY A 182 -23.05 -2.70 -16.31
CA GLY A 182 -21.88 -3.58 -16.23
C GLY A 182 -21.19 -3.54 -14.87
N ARG A 183 -19.88 -3.29 -14.87
CA ARG A 183 -19.03 -3.24 -13.64
C ARG A 183 -18.79 -1.83 -13.12
N SER A 184 -19.33 -0.82 -13.78
CA SER A 184 -19.00 0.59 -13.51
C SER A 184 -19.35 1.01 -12.08
N GLY A 185 -20.47 0.53 -11.54
CA GLY A 185 -20.85 0.82 -10.15
C GLY A 185 -19.85 0.27 -9.13
N SER A 186 -19.44 -0.99 -9.28
CA SER A 186 -18.45 -1.62 -8.39
C SER A 186 -17.08 -0.94 -8.47
N VAL A 187 -16.69 -0.48 -9.67
CA VAL A 187 -15.46 0.31 -9.88
C VAL A 187 -15.57 1.66 -9.18
N LEU A 188 -16.69 2.38 -9.32
CA LEU A 188 -16.93 3.65 -8.64
C LEU A 188 -16.83 3.49 -7.11
N PHE A 189 -17.52 2.51 -6.53
CA PHE A 189 -17.46 2.26 -5.09
C PHE A 189 -16.06 1.84 -4.62
N ALA A 190 -15.30 1.10 -5.44
CA ALA A 190 -13.90 0.80 -5.14
C ALA A 190 -13.04 2.07 -5.06
N PHE A 191 -13.25 3.04 -5.95
CA PHE A 191 -12.59 4.34 -5.87
C PHE A 191 -13.04 5.17 -4.66
N VAL A 192 -14.32 5.08 -4.26
CA VAL A 192 -14.80 5.71 -3.02
C VAL A 192 -14.12 5.12 -1.79
N ILE A 193 -13.98 3.79 -1.70
CA ILE A 193 -13.25 3.12 -0.61
C ILE A 193 -11.77 3.56 -0.60
N PHE A 194 -11.14 3.58 -1.78
CA PHE A 194 -9.76 4.05 -1.93
C PHE A 194 -9.60 5.51 -1.48
N ALA A 195 -10.49 6.41 -1.89
CA ALA A 195 -10.47 7.81 -1.49
C ALA A 195 -10.70 7.97 0.03
N PHE A 196 -11.60 7.16 0.61
CA PHE A 196 -11.83 7.13 2.05
C PHE A 196 -10.57 6.70 2.81
N TYR A 197 -9.81 5.70 2.34
CA TYR A 197 -8.55 5.31 2.98
C TYR A 197 -7.48 6.38 2.90
N ILE A 198 -7.35 7.06 1.75
CA ILE A 198 -6.44 8.20 1.62
C ILE A 198 -6.83 9.27 2.64
N PHE A 199 -8.11 9.64 2.69
CA PHE A 199 -8.61 10.64 3.63
C PHE A 199 -8.34 10.23 5.08
N ALA A 200 -8.64 8.98 5.45
CA ALA A 200 -8.40 8.48 6.81
C ALA A 200 -6.92 8.53 7.20
N MET A 201 -6.01 8.13 6.30
CA MET A 201 -4.58 8.22 6.54
C MET A 201 -4.09 9.65 6.67
N THR A 202 -4.51 10.54 5.78
CA THR A 202 -4.13 11.96 5.80
C THR A 202 -4.68 12.67 7.04
N ALA A 203 -5.95 12.42 7.40
CA ALA A 203 -6.56 12.97 8.61
C ALA A 203 -5.84 12.48 9.88
N PHE A 204 -5.52 11.19 9.95
CA PHE A 204 -4.75 10.63 11.06
C PHE A 204 -3.35 11.26 11.17
N ALA A 205 -2.64 11.43 10.05
CA ALA A 205 -1.35 12.10 10.03
C ALA A 205 -1.44 13.57 10.49
N ALA A 206 -2.45 14.30 10.02
CA ALA A 206 -2.70 15.69 10.42
C ALA A 206 -2.98 15.81 11.92
N LEU A 207 -3.76 14.88 12.50
CA LEU A 207 -4.01 14.82 13.93
C LEU A 207 -2.73 14.56 14.74
N LEU A 208 -1.87 13.64 14.28
CA LEU A 208 -0.57 13.38 14.93
C LEU A 208 0.34 14.62 14.89
N VAL A 209 0.37 15.36 13.78
CA VAL A 209 1.14 16.61 13.67
C VAL A 209 0.58 17.68 14.60
N TRP A 210 -0.76 17.78 14.69
CA TRP A 210 -1.41 18.75 15.56
C TRP A 210 -1.14 18.47 17.04
N TRP A 211 -1.31 17.22 17.48
CA TRP A 211 -0.98 16.81 18.85
C TRP A 211 0.51 16.90 19.19
N GLY A 212 1.40 16.66 18.24
CA GLY A 212 2.85 16.83 18.47
C GLY A 212 3.30 18.29 18.62
N LYS A 213 2.43 19.26 18.32
CA LYS A 213 2.68 20.70 18.48
C LYS A 213 2.00 21.30 19.72
N ALA A 214 1.05 20.58 20.30
CA ALA A 214 0.33 20.96 21.53
C ALA A 214 1.11 20.47 22.76
#